data_AF-A0A950BPZ0-F1
#
_entry.id   AF-A0A950BPZ0-F1
#
_cell.length_a   1.000
_cell.length_b   1.000
_cell.length_c   1.000
_cell.angle_alpha   90.00
_cell.angle_beta   90.00
_cell.angle_gamma   90.00
#
_symmetry.space_group_name_H-M   'P 1'
#
loop_
_entity.id
_entity.type
_entity.pdbx_description
1 polymer ?
#
loop_
_entity_poly.entity_id
_entity_poly.type
_entity_poly.pdbx_seq_one_letter_code
_entity_poly.pdbx_strand_id
1 'polypeptide(L)'
;MTTMNISVPDEMKAFVEAQMAREGYASASEYLRALIREAQKRQAKQALEAKFREAFESGPATPMTRDDWDELERNIWERHRQAQATQP
;
A
#
# COMPACT_ATOMS: atom_id res chain seq x y z
N MET A 1 7.40 14.25 15.18
CA MET A 1 6.52 13.08 15.40
C MET A 1 5.20 13.59 15.95
N THR A 2 4.10 12.93 15.58
CA THR A 2 2.77 13.18 16.17
C THR A 2 2.55 12.18 17.30
N THR A 3 2.00 12.63 18.42
CA THR A 3 1.70 11.76 19.58
C THR A 3 0.31 11.15 19.44
N MET A 4 0.19 9.86 19.78
CA MET A 4 -1.08 9.13 19.82
C MET A 4 -1.18 8.40 21.15
N ASN A 5 -2.22 8.69 21.94
CA ASN A 5 -2.48 8.01 23.21
C ASN A 5 -3.39 6.82 22.99
N ILE A 6 -3.05 5.68 23.57
CA ILE A 6 -3.81 4.44 23.45
C ILE A 6 -3.94 3.84 24.84
N SER A 7 -5.17 3.56 25.27
CA SER A 7 -5.43 2.80 26.48
C SER A 7 -5.60 1.33 26.12
N VAL A 8 -4.91 0.45 26.85
CA VAL A 8 -4.99 -1.00 26.68
C VAL A 8 -5.18 -1.67 28.04
N PRO A 9 -5.85 -2.83 28.12
CA PRO A 9 -5.88 -3.65 29.34
C PRO A 9 -4.48 -4.08 29.78
N ASP A 10 -4.32 -4.36 31.07
CA ASP A 10 -3.04 -4.77 31.66
C ASP A 10 -2.45 -6.02 30.99
N GLU A 11 -3.29 -6.98 30.62
CA GLU A 11 -2.88 -8.19 29.90
C GLU A 11 -2.23 -7.87 28.54
N MET A 12 -2.78 -6.90 27.81
CA MET A 12 -2.22 -6.46 26.53
C MET A 12 -0.90 -5.71 26.72
N LYS A 13 -0.78 -4.89 27.78
CA LYS A 13 0.48 -4.23 28.14
C LYS A 13 1.57 -5.26 28.43
N ALA A 14 1.28 -6.25 29.26
CA ALA A 14 2.22 -7.32 29.61
C ALA A 14 2.65 -8.12 28.37
N PHE A 15 1.71 -8.43 27.47
CA PHE A 15 2.03 -9.06 26.19
C PHE A 15 2.99 -8.21 25.35
N VAL A 16 2.71 -6.91 25.18
CA VAL A 16 3.56 -6.00 24.41
C VAL A 16 4.97 -5.93 24.99
N GLU A 17 5.11 -5.80 26.32
CA GLU A 17 6.41 -5.77 27.00
C GLU A 17 7.21 -7.05 26.76
N ALA A 18 6.57 -8.22 26.82
CA ALA A 18 7.21 -9.49 26.53
C ALA A 18 7.66 -9.60 25.06
N GLN A 19 6.84 -9.15 24.10
CA GLN A 19 7.22 -9.14 22.68
C GLN A 19 8.37 -8.18 22.41
N MET A 20 8.34 -6.99 23.02
CA MET A 20 9.42 -6.01 22.92
C MET A 20 10.75 -6.60 23.41
N ALA A 21 10.75 -7.23 24.58
CA ALA A 21 11.95 -7.86 25.13
C ALA A 21 12.49 -8.98 24.23
N ARG A 22 11.59 -9.77 23.61
CA ARG A 22 11.96 -10.85 22.70
C ARG A 22 12.54 -10.35 21.37
N GLU A 23 11.99 -9.27 20.82
CA GLU A 23 12.35 -8.74 19.50
C GLU A 23 13.36 -7.57 19.58
N GLY A 24 13.74 -7.14 20.78
CA GLY A 24 14.77 -6.15 21.03
C GLY A 24 14.32 -4.69 20.88
N TYR A 25 13.02 -4.40 21.01
CA TYR A 25 12.50 -3.03 20.93
C TYR A 25 12.64 -2.28 22.25
N ALA A 26 13.06 -1.02 22.19
CA ALA A 26 13.32 -0.20 23.38
C ALA A 26 12.06 0.46 23.96
N SER A 27 10.95 0.51 23.21
CA SER A 27 9.70 1.11 23.67
C SER A 27 8.47 0.51 22.98
N ALA A 28 7.30 0.62 23.64
CA ALA A 28 6.03 0.20 23.06
C ALA A 28 5.70 0.97 21.78
N SER A 29 6.03 2.27 21.74
CA SER A 29 5.84 3.09 20.53
C SER A 29 6.69 2.61 19.36
N GLU A 30 7.88 2.09 19.61
CA GLU A 30 8.73 1.50 18.57
C GLU A 30 8.16 0.20 18.04
N TYR A 31 7.78 -0.71 18.94
CA TYR A 31 7.12 -1.96 18.58
C TYR A 31 5.83 -1.72 17.78
N LEU A 32 4.96 -0.81 18.23
CA LEU A 32 3.73 -0.47 17.51
C LEU A 32 4.02 0.12 16.13
N ARG A 33 5.04 0.99 15.99
CA ARG A 33 5.43 1.52 14.68
C ARG A 33 5.90 0.42 13.74
N ALA A 34 6.64 -0.57 14.23
CA ALA A 34 7.04 -1.74 13.45
C ALA A 34 5.82 -2.56 13.00
N LEU A 35 4.88 -2.85 13.92
CA LEU A 35 3.64 -3.55 13.60
C LEU A 35 2.79 -2.81 12.56
N ILE A 36 2.69 -1.49 12.65
CA ILE A 36 1.95 -0.67 11.68
C ILE A 36 2.60 -0.76 10.29
N ARG A 37 3.94 -0.68 10.21
CA ARG A 37 4.65 -0.83 8.92
C ARG A 37 4.42 -2.20 8.30
N GLU A 38 4.44 -3.26 9.12
CA GLU A 38 4.16 -4.61 8.63
C GLU A 38 2.69 -4.75 8.19
N ALA A 39 1.75 -4.14 8.92
CA ALA A 39 0.35 -4.09 8.49
C ALA A 39 0.17 -3.36 7.15
N GLN A 40 0.81 -2.21 6.97
CA GLN A 40 0.83 -1.47 5.70
C GLN A 40 1.41 -2.30 4.56
N LYS A 41 2.52 -3.01 4.82
CA LYS A 41 3.14 -3.91 3.84
C LYS A 41 2.20 -5.05 3.45
N ARG A 42 1.50 -5.68 4.41
CA ARG A 42 0.50 -6.71 4.12
C ARG A 42 -0.65 -6.16 3.28
N GLN A 43 -1.17 -4.98 3.60
CA GLN A 43 -2.22 -4.33 2.83
C GLN A 43 -1.77 -4.03 1.40
N ALA A 44 -0.56 -3.49 1.22
CA ALA A 44 0.01 -3.24 -0.10
C ALA A 44 0.18 -4.54 -0.90
N LYS A 45 0.62 -5.61 -0.25
CA LYS A 45 0.72 -6.94 -0.87
C LYS A 45 -0.64 -7.46 -1.32
N GLN A 46 -1.67 -7.36 -0.49
CA GLN A 46 -3.03 -7.77 -0.84
C GLN A 46 -3.58 -6.97 -2.02
N ALA A 47 -3.34 -5.66 -2.05
CA ALA A 47 -3.73 -4.83 -3.19
C ALA A 47 -3.01 -5.24 -4.49
N LEU A 48 -1.73 -5.60 -4.41
CA LEU A 48 -0.97 -6.11 -5.54
C LEU A 48 -1.48 -7.48 -6.02
N GLU A 49 -1.75 -8.40 -5.09
CA GLU A 49 -2.33 -9.71 -5.40
C GLU A 49 -3.71 -9.61 -6.06
N ALA A 50 -4.53 -8.64 -5.65
CA ALA A 50 -5.80 -8.35 -6.30
C ALA A 50 -5.62 -7.90 -7.76
N LYS A 51 -4.65 -7.03 -8.04
CA LYS A 51 -4.32 -6.61 -9.42
C LYS A 51 -3.81 -7.78 -10.27
N PHE A 52 -3.00 -8.67 -9.69
CA PHE A 52 -2.57 -9.87 -10.40
C PHE A 52 -3.75 -10.77 -10.75
N ARG A 53 -4.71 -10.94 -9.83
CA ARG A 53 -5.93 -11.70 -10.11
C ARG A 53 -6.71 -11.09 -11.27
N GLU A 54 -6.95 -9.79 -11.23
CA GLU A 54 -7.62 -9.06 -12.33
C GLU A 54 -6.89 -9.29 -13.66
N ALA A 55 -5.56 -9.20 -13.65
CA ALA A 55 -4.76 -9.44 -14.85
C ALA A 55 -4.88 -10.90 -15.35
N PHE A 56 -4.89 -11.90 -14.47
CA PHE A 56 -5.11 -13.29 -14.87
C PHE A 56 -6.52 -13.54 -15.43
N GLU A 57 -7.53 -12.86 -14.88
CA GLU A 57 -8.92 -12.94 -15.34
C GLU A 57 -9.15 -12.14 -16.64
N SER A 58 -8.28 -11.18 -16.98
CA SER A 58 -8.39 -10.35 -18.17
C SER A 58 -8.14 -11.08 -19.51
N GLY A 59 -7.77 -12.36 -19.44
CA GLY A 59 -7.53 -13.19 -20.61
C GLY A 59 -6.03 -13.30 -20.99
N PRO A 60 -5.72 -13.97 -22.11
CA PRO A 60 -4.35 -14.20 -22.52
C PRO A 60 -3.66 -12.89 -22.90
N ALA A 61 -2.42 -12.72 -22.46
CA ALA A 61 -1.60 -11.58 -22.84
C ALA A 61 -1.35 -11.58 -24.36
N THR A 62 -1.55 -10.42 -24.98
CA THR A 62 -1.19 -10.17 -26.38
C THR A 62 0.14 -9.42 -26.47
N PRO A 63 0.91 -9.58 -27.55
CA PRO A 63 2.10 -8.77 -27.78
C PRO A 63 1.74 -7.29 -27.83
N MET A 64 2.48 -6.46 -27.08
CA MET A 64 2.35 -5.01 -27.17
C MET A 64 3.05 -4.54 -28.44
N THR A 65 2.29 -4.06 -29.42
CA THR A 65 2.79 -3.59 -30.71
C THR A 65 3.16 -2.10 -30.65
N ARG A 66 3.83 -1.60 -31.69
CA ARG A 66 4.14 -0.16 -31.80
C ARG A 66 2.87 0.68 -31.91
N ASP A 67 1.87 0.20 -32.64
CA ASP A 67 0.61 0.90 -32.82
C ASP A 67 -0.15 1.01 -31.48
N ASP A 68 -0.10 -0.04 -30.64
CA ASP A 68 -0.67 -0.01 -29.28
C ASP A 68 0.00 1.06 -28.40
N TRP A 69 1.32 1.22 -28.51
CA TRP A 69 2.06 2.26 -27.79
C TRP A 69 1.71 3.66 -28.27
N ASP A 70 1.66 3.87 -29.59
CA ASP A 70 1.30 5.16 -30.18
C ASP A 70 -0.13 5.57 -29.81
N GLU A 71 -1.06 4.61 -29.77
CA GLU A 71 -2.43 4.84 -29.31
C GLU A 71 -2.48 5.20 -27.82
N LEU A 72 -1.75 4.47 -26.96
CA LEU A 72 -1.69 4.74 -25.54
C LEU A 72 -1.17 6.15 -25.25
N GLU A 73 -0.09 6.58 -25.91
CA GLU A 73 0.47 7.92 -25.75
C GLU A 73 -0.52 9.01 -26.17
N ARG A 74 -1.18 8.85 -27.33
CA ARG A 74 -2.22 9.78 -27.79
C ARG A 74 -3.34 9.91 -26.74
N ASN A 75 -3.83 8.81 -26.21
CA ASN A 75 -4.89 8.78 -25.20
C ASN A 75 -4.47 9.48 -23.89
N ILE A 76 -3.22 9.33 -23.45
CA ILE A 76 -2.69 10.01 -22.26
C ILE A 76 -2.65 11.53 -22.50
N TRP A 77 -2.14 11.97 -23.65
CA TRP A 77 -2.05 13.40 -24.00
C TRP A 77 -3.43 14.06 -24.11
N GLU A 78 -4.42 13.35 -24.66
CA GLU A 78 -5.80 13.83 -24.74
C GLU A 78 -6.45 13.98 -23.38
N ARG A 79 -6.31 12.98 -22.50
CA ARG A 79 -6.81 13.05 -21.11
C ARG A 79 -6.15 14.19 -20.34
N HIS A 80 -4.85 14.38 -20.53
CA HIS A 80 -4.11 15.47 -19.88
C HIS A 80 -4.57 16.85 -20.38
N ARG A 81 -4.86 16.99 -21.68
CA ARG A 81 -5.43 18.23 -22.25
C ARG A 81 -6.84 18.49 -21.74
N GLN A 82 -7.69 17.47 -21.63
CA GLN A 82 -9.06 17.60 -21.09
C GLN A 82 -9.07 17.96 -19.60
N ALA A 83 -8.18 17.36 -18.81
CA ALA A 83 -8.04 17.69 -17.39
C ALA A 83 -7.59 19.15 -17.16
N GLN A 84 -6.74 19.70 -18.04
CA GLN A 84 -6.33 21.11 -18.00
C GLN A 84 -7.43 22.07 -18.46
N ALA A 85 -8.25 21.67 -19.45
CA ALA A 85 -9.37 22.48 -19.91
C ALA A 85 -10.54 22.58 -18.90
N THR A 86 -10.56 21.70 -17.89
CA THR A 86 -11.62 21.62 -16.87
C THR A 86 -11.17 22.18 -15.50
N GLN A 87 -9.95 22.74 -15.39
CA GLN A 87 -9.50 23.48 -14.20
C GLN A 87 -9.87 24.97 -14.34
N PRO A 88 -10.53 25.59 -13.34
CA PRO A 88 -10.89 27.00 -13.36
C PRO A 88 -9.69 27.94 -13.21
#